data_AF-A0A4D4N8K0-F1
#
_entry.id   AF-A0A4D4N8K0-F1
#
_cell.length_a   1.000
_cell.length_b   1.000
_cell.length_c   1.000
_cell.angle_alpha   90.00
_cell.angle_beta   90.00
_cell.angle_gamma   90.00
#
_symmetry.space_group_name_H-M   'P 1'
#
loop_
_entity.id
_entity.type
_entity.pdbx_description
1 polymer ?
#
loop_
_entity_poly.entity_id
_entity_poly.type
_entity_poly.pdbx_seq_one_letter_code
_entity_poly.pdbx_strand_id
1 'polypeptide(L)'
;MADHFSGPRAIADPASDIADVYAFPSPERPGNLVLVLNTFPASAPTALFSDAITYRFRVRPVTPGSESADAAFNVGEDEYVFDFTFDAPRRSTARTPCCRWARAMRPAAGRSPSRSATRCPPRPRN
;
A
#
# COMPACT_ATOMS: atom_id res chain seq x y z
N MET A 1 15.48 0.36 12.07
CA MET A 1 15.08 0.32 10.66
C MET A 1 15.93 -0.75 10.01
N ALA A 2 15.30 -1.77 9.44
CA ALA A 2 15.99 -2.71 8.58
C ALA A 2 16.10 -2.07 7.19
N ASP A 3 17.26 -2.16 6.55
CA ASP A 3 17.40 -1.98 5.11
C ASP A 3 17.94 -3.28 4.54
N HIS A 4 17.59 -3.56 3.29
CA HIS A 4 18.03 -4.76 2.60
C HIS A 4 18.87 -4.36 1.39
N PHE A 5 19.70 -3.33 1.57
CA PHE A 5 20.60 -2.71 0.58
C PHE A 5 21.71 -3.66 0.07
N SER A 6 21.45 -4.96 0.06
CA SER A 6 22.34 -6.04 -0.37
C SER A 6 21.99 -6.52 -1.78
N GLY A 7 20.79 -6.20 -2.28
CA GLY A 7 20.32 -6.65 -3.59
C GLY A 7 20.52 -5.62 -4.71
N PRO A 8 20.91 -6.03 -5.93
CA PRO A 8 21.09 -5.10 -7.05
C PRO A 8 19.82 -4.32 -7.43
N ARG A 9 18.63 -4.87 -7.14
CA ARG A 9 17.34 -4.18 -7.35
C ARG A 9 17.11 -3.06 -6.35
N ALA A 10 17.43 -3.25 -5.07
CA ALA A 10 17.32 -2.21 -4.05
C ALA A 10 18.28 -1.04 -4.31
N ILE A 11 19.45 -1.32 -4.92
CA ILE A 11 20.40 -0.27 -5.32
C ILE A 11 19.90 0.49 -6.56
N ALA A 12 19.39 -0.21 -7.57
CA ALA A 12 18.91 0.41 -8.82
C ALA A 12 17.58 1.14 -8.66
N ASP A 13 16.68 0.62 -7.81
CA ASP A 13 15.40 1.21 -7.47
C ASP A 13 15.22 1.14 -5.94
N PRO A 14 15.71 2.15 -5.19
CA PRO A 14 15.60 2.19 -3.73
C PRO A 14 14.16 2.15 -3.21
N ALA A 15 13.18 2.57 -4.02
CA ALA A 15 11.78 2.49 -3.65
C ALA A 15 11.24 1.04 -3.68
N SER A 16 12.02 0.08 -4.15
CA SER A 16 11.73 -1.36 -4.03
C SER A 16 12.22 -1.98 -2.72
N ASP A 17 13.07 -1.30 -1.96
CA ASP A 17 13.57 -1.79 -0.68
C ASP A 17 12.53 -1.53 0.42
N ILE A 18 11.96 -2.60 0.96
CA ILE A 18 11.02 -2.54 2.08
C ILE A 18 11.82 -2.42 3.36
N ALA A 19 11.58 -1.37 4.13
CA ALA A 19 12.24 -1.15 5.41
C ALA A 19 11.48 -1.84 6.55
N ASP A 20 10.19 -1.51 6.70
CA ASP A 20 9.35 -1.95 7.80
C ASP A 20 7.91 -2.16 7.35
N VAL A 21 7.18 -3.07 8.01
CA VAL A 21 5.74 -3.29 7.82
C VAL A 21 5.05 -3.27 9.17
N TYR A 22 3.95 -2.52 9.27
CA TYR A 22 3.14 -2.42 10.48
C TYR A 22 1.68 -2.80 10.18
N ALA A 23 1.07 -3.52 11.12
CA ALA A 23 -0.35 -3.82 11.13
C ALA A 23 -0.90 -3.60 12.55
N PHE A 24 -1.87 -2.70 12.70
CA PHE A 24 -2.46 -2.41 13.99
C PHE A 24 -3.91 -1.92 13.86
N PRO A 25 -4.77 -2.13 14.88
CA PRO A 25 -6.14 -1.61 14.87
C PRO A 25 -6.14 -0.08 14.76
N SER A 26 -7.02 0.50 13.96
CA SER A 26 -7.13 1.95 13.83
C SER A 26 -7.54 2.58 15.18
N PRO A 27 -6.76 3.53 15.71
CA PRO A 27 -7.11 4.22 16.94
C PRO A 27 -8.34 5.13 16.79
N GLU A 28 -8.58 5.66 15.59
CA GLU A 28 -9.69 6.58 15.32
C GLU A 28 -10.95 5.88 14.77
N ARG A 29 -10.83 4.66 14.23
CA ARG A 29 -11.94 3.96 13.56
C ARG A 29 -12.04 2.49 13.99
N PRO A 30 -12.82 2.20 15.04
CA PRO A 30 -13.03 0.84 15.53
C PRO A 30 -13.43 -0.14 14.42
N GLY A 31 -12.88 -1.36 14.48
CA GLY A 31 -13.11 -2.41 13.48
C GLY A 31 -12.30 -2.28 12.18
N ASN A 32 -11.46 -1.25 12.03
CA ASN A 32 -10.57 -1.12 10.88
C ASN A 32 -9.13 -1.50 11.24
N LEU A 33 -8.44 -2.16 10.31
CA LEU A 33 -7.02 -2.45 10.39
C LEU A 33 -6.23 -1.40 9.59
N VAL A 34 -5.21 -0.82 10.21
CA VAL A 34 -4.23 0.04 9.54
C VAL A 34 -3.06 -0.82 9.12
N LEU A 35 -2.68 -0.70 7.85
CA LEU A 35 -1.52 -1.35 7.25
C LEU A 35 -0.57 -0.26 6.75
N VAL A 36 0.71 -0.37 7.13
CA VAL A 36 1.77 0.55 6.70
C VAL A 36 2.92 -0.27 6.16
N LEU A 37 3.44 0.09 4.99
CA LEU A 37 4.63 -0.48 4.39
C LEU A 37 5.57 0.67 4.07
N ASN A 38 6.67 0.73 4.80
CA ASN A 38 7.73 1.71 4.60
C ASN A 38 8.70 1.18 3.55
N THR A 39 9.06 2.02 2.60
CA THR A 39 10.05 1.72 1.56
C THR A 39 11.06 2.84 1.44
N PHE A 40 12.14 2.61 0.70
CA PHE A 40 13.22 3.58 0.48
C PHE A 40 13.85 4.03 1.81
N PRO A 41 14.64 3.16 2.46
CA PRO A 41 15.43 3.54 3.63
C PRO A 41 16.21 4.84 3.35
N ALA A 42 16.14 5.79 4.28
CA ALA A 42 16.72 7.13 4.15
C ALA A 42 16.18 7.96 2.95
N SER A 43 14.90 7.81 2.62
CA SER A 43 14.22 8.62 1.60
C SER A 43 14.38 10.13 1.86
N ALA A 44 14.82 10.87 0.84
CA ALA A 44 14.77 12.34 0.87
C ALA A 44 13.31 12.84 0.74
N PRO A 45 13.00 14.10 1.12
CA PRO A 45 11.65 14.67 0.95
C PRO A 45 11.12 14.69 -0.50
N THR A 46 12.02 14.56 -1.48
CA THR A 46 11.72 14.48 -2.91
C THR A 46 11.63 13.06 -3.45
N ALA A 47 11.81 12.04 -2.60
CA ALA A 47 11.69 10.64 -3.00
C ALA A 47 10.28 10.33 -3.49
N LEU A 48 10.20 9.46 -4.48
CA LEU A 48 8.95 9.03 -5.11
C LEU A 48 8.83 7.52 -5.03
N PHE A 49 7.60 7.03 -5.04
CA PHE A 49 7.35 5.62 -5.28
C PHE A 49 7.76 5.23 -6.71
N SER A 50 8.18 3.98 -6.87
CA SER A 50 8.53 3.44 -8.17
C SER A 50 7.28 3.18 -9.01
N ASP A 51 7.35 3.55 -10.29
CA ASP A 51 6.34 3.30 -11.30
C ASP A 51 6.53 1.94 -12.00
N ALA A 52 7.62 1.24 -11.68
CA ALA A 52 7.97 -0.05 -12.26
C ALA A 52 7.55 -1.25 -11.40
N ILE A 53 7.13 -1.03 -10.15
CA ILE A 53 6.81 -2.11 -9.20
C ILE A 53 5.38 -2.01 -8.63
N THR A 54 4.86 -3.16 -8.19
CA THR A 54 3.60 -3.24 -7.44
C THR A 54 3.91 -3.44 -5.97
N TYR A 55 3.47 -2.51 -5.13
CA TYR A 55 3.48 -2.66 -3.68
C TYR A 55 2.21 -3.42 -3.28
N ARG A 56 2.36 -4.62 -2.71
CA ARG A 56 1.24 -5.52 -2.45
C ARG A 56 1.17 -5.93 -0.98
N PHE A 57 -0.01 -5.78 -0.39
CA PHE A 57 -0.38 -6.51 0.82
C PHE A 57 -1.23 -7.71 0.46
N ARG A 58 -0.98 -8.84 1.13
CA ARG A 58 -1.88 -9.99 1.18
C ARG A 58 -2.25 -10.21 2.64
N VAL A 59 -3.54 -10.14 2.92
CA VAL A 59 -4.06 -10.21 4.28
C VAL A 59 -5.03 -11.37 4.36
N ARG A 60 -4.81 -12.26 5.33
CA ARG A 60 -5.72 -13.35 5.64
C ARG A 60 -6.24 -13.17 7.07
N PRO A 61 -7.55 -13.29 7.32
CA PRO A 61 -8.07 -13.30 8.67
C PRO A 61 -7.47 -14.45 9.47
N VAL A 62 -7.20 -14.19 10.73
CA VAL A 62 -6.79 -15.24 11.68
C VAL A 62 -7.75 -15.24 12.86
N THR A 63 -8.06 -16.42 13.37
CA THR A 63 -8.73 -16.58 14.67
C THR A 63 -7.76 -17.21 15.65
N PRO A 64 -7.84 -16.88 16.95
CA PRO A 64 -7.09 -17.61 17.97
C PRO A 64 -7.34 -19.12 17.86
N GLY A 65 -6.28 -19.91 17.96
CA GLY A 65 -6.34 -21.36 18.17
C GLY A 65 -6.77 -21.68 19.60
N SER A 66 -6.84 -22.96 19.94
CA SER A 66 -7.15 -23.39 21.32
C SER A 66 -6.14 -22.83 22.31
N GLU A 67 -6.59 -22.57 23.55
CA GLU A 67 -5.76 -22.07 24.67
C GLU A 67 -4.79 -23.14 25.23
N SER A 68 -4.12 -23.91 24.38
CA SER A 68 -2.96 -24.70 24.79
C SER A 68 -1.69 -23.84 24.71
N ALA A 69 -0.63 -24.29 25.37
CA ALA A 69 0.64 -23.56 25.53
C ALA A 69 1.31 -23.10 24.21
N ASP A 70 0.86 -23.64 23.08
CA ASP A 70 1.23 -23.18 21.75
C ASP A 70 0.11 -22.29 21.22
N ALA A 71 0.19 -20.98 21.47
CA ALA A 71 -0.73 -19.98 20.95
C ALA A 71 -0.70 -19.98 19.40
N ALA A 72 -1.42 -20.91 18.80
CA ALA A 72 -1.54 -21.05 17.36
C ALA A 72 -2.64 -20.13 16.84
N PHE A 73 -2.53 -19.69 15.59
CA PHE A 73 -3.59 -19.00 14.88
C PHE A 73 -4.17 -19.93 13.82
N ASN A 74 -5.50 -20.04 13.75
CA ASN A 74 -6.16 -20.66 12.62
C ASN A 74 -6.27 -19.60 11.52
N VAL A 75 -5.64 -19.84 10.37
CA VAL A 75 -5.67 -18.92 9.23
C VAL A 75 -6.88 -19.22 8.36
N GLY A 76 -7.76 -18.24 8.17
CA GLY A 76 -8.96 -18.39 7.33
C GLY A 76 -8.62 -18.53 5.85
N GLU A 77 -9.54 -19.11 5.09
CA GLU A 77 -9.40 -19.33 3.64
C GLU A 77 -9.46 -18.02 2.82
N ASP A 78 -10.08 -16.97 3.36
CA ASP A 78 -10.18 -15.67 2.69
C ASP A 78 -8.81 -15.00 2.57
N GLU A 79 -8.49 -14.46 1.38
CA GLU A 79 -7.34 -13.60 1.13
C GLU A 79 -7.78 -12.27 0.52
N TYR A 80 -7.36 -11.18 1.15
CA TYR A 80 -7.54 -9.82 0.67
C TYR A 80 -6.23 -9.30 0.09
N VAL A 81 -6.25 -8.95 -1.20
CA VAL A 81 -5.07 -8.43 -1.90
C VAL A 81 -5.24 -6.95 -2.17
N PHE A 82 -4.27 -6.16 -1.72
CA PHE A 82 -4.23 -4.71 -1.94
C PHE A 82 -3.01 -4.37 -2.77
N ASP A 83 -3.25 -3.99 -4.02
CA ASP A 83 -2.21 -3.58 -4.96
C ASP A 83 -2.15 -2.07 -5.08
N PHE A 84 -0.95 -1.53 -4.91
CA PHE A 84 -0.63 -0.14 -5.13
C PHE A 84 0.45 -0.04 -6.21
N THR A 85 0.13 0.66 -7.29
CA THR A 85 1.03 0.95 -8.41
C THR A 85 1.12 2.46 -8.56
N PHE A 86 2.19 3.00 -9.13
CA PHE A 86 2.29 4.44 -9.35
C PHE A 86 2.60 4.71 -10.81
N ASP A 87 2.13 5.85 -11.32
CA ASP A 87 2.51 6.31 -12.66
C ASP A 87 3.82 7.11 -12.56
N ALA A 88 4.61 7.08 -13.63
CA ALA A 88 5.77 7.95 -13.77
C ALA A 88 5.42 9.41 -13.42
N PRO A 89 6.24 10.10 -12.61
CA PRO A 89 6.00 11.50 -12.28
C PRO A 89 5.98 12.35 -13.54
N ARG A 90 4.85 13.00 -13.79
CA ARG A 90 4.69 13.92 -14.92
C ARG A 90 4.99 15.33 -14.45
N ARG A 91 5.87 16.06 -15.16
CA ARG A 91 6.02 17.51 -14.94
C ARG A 91 4.67 18.18 -15.16
N SER A 92 4.10 18.75 -14.12
CA SER A 92 2.89 19.57 -14.23
C SER A 92 3.28 21.03 -14.34
N THR A 93 2.77 21.74 -15.35
CA THR A 93 2.78 23.22 -15.37
C THR A 93 1.77 23.84 -14.40
N ALA A 94 0.99 23.02 -13.69
CA ALA A 94 0.12 23.45 -12.61
C ALA A 94 0.94 23.69 -11.35
N ARG A 95 0.66 24.80 -10.66
CA ARG A 95 1.33 25.24 -9.42
C ARG A 95 1.03 24.35 -8.20
N THR A 96 0.40 23.19 -8.41
CA THR A 96 -0.03 22.25 -7.37
C THR A 96 0.24 20.83 -7.86
N PRO A 97 1.17 20.08 -7.24
CA PRO A 97 1.39 18.69 -7.60
C PRO A 97 0.13 17.87 -7.28
N CYS A 98 -0.44 17.24 -8.31
CA CYS A 98 -1.56 16.34 -8.16
C CYS A 98 -1.01 14.93 -7.93
N CYS A 99 -0.87 14.53 -6.67
CA CYS A 99 -0.62 13.13 -6.32
C CYS A 99 -1.89 12.34 -6.67
N ARG A 100 -1.87 11.61 -7.78
CA ARG A 100 -2.95 10.71 -8.17
C ARG A 100 -2.73 9.39 -7.45
N TRP A 101 -3.58 9.09 -6.47
CA TRP A 101 -3.58 7.79 -5.79
C TRP A 101 -4.10 6.71 -6.74
N ALA A 102 -3.42 5.57 -6.74
CA ALA A 102 -3.79 4.43 -7.55
C ALA A 102 -5.01 3.68 -7.02
N ARG A 103 -5.61 2.95 -7.96
CA ARG A 103 -6.87 2.24 -7.85
C ARG A 103 -6.67 0.91 -7.12
N ALA A 104 -7.23 0.76 -5.92
CA ALA A 104 -7.44 -0.55 -5.32
C ALA A 104 -8.59 -1.26 -6.04
N MET A 105 -8.36 -2.44 -6.63
CA MET A 105 -9.43 -3.37 -7.00
C MET A 105 -8.92 -4.81 -7.07
N ARG A 106 -9.32 -5.63 -6.09
CA ARG A 106 -10.09 -6.89 -6.27
C ARG A 106 -10.19 -7.62 -4.91
N PRO A 107 -11.39 -7.78 -4.32
CA PRO A 107 -11.63 -8.94 -3.47
C PRO A 107 -11.67 -10.18 -4.37
N ALA A 108 -11.01 -11.27 -3.97
CA ALA A 108 -11.39 -12.58 -4.49
C ALA A 108 -12.83 -12.84 -4.01
N ALA A 109 -13.73 -13.06 -4.97
CA ALA A 109 -15.17 -13.29 -4.82
C ALA A 109 -16.08 -12.09 -4.45
N GLY A 110 -16.88 -11.65 -5.44
CA GLY A 110 -18.33 -11.61 -5.26
C GLY A 110 -19.07 -10.30 -4.94
N ARG A 111 -18.43 -9.16 -4.69
CA ARG A 111 -19.18 -7.89 -4.44
C ARG A 111 -18.62 -6.70 -5.21
N SER A 112 -19.50 -6.03 -5.96
CA SER A 112 -19.21 -4.83 -6.75
C SER A 112 -19.05 -3.61 -5.82
N PRO A 113 -17.91 -2.91 -5.80
CA PRO A 113 -17.76 -1.70 -5.00
C PRO A 113 -18.31 -0.47 -5.75
N SER A 114 -19.00 0.40 -5.00
CA SER A 114 -19.49 1.68 -5.51
C SER A 114 -18.33 2.60 -5.90
N ARG A 115 -18.48 3.27 -7.04
CA ARG A 115 -17.49 4.18 -7.62
C ARG A 115 -17.49 5.50 -6.84
N SER A 116 -16.38 5.84 -6.18
CA SER A 116 -16.03 7.23 -5.94
C SER A 116 -14.58 7.45 -6.36
N ALA A 117 -14.42 7.90 -7.61
CA ALA A 117 -13.17 8.44 -8.10
C ALA A 117 -13.33 9.96 -8.10
N THR A 118 -12.66 10.65 -7.18
CA THR A 118 -12.57 12.11 -7.24
C THR A 118 -11.73 12.47 -8.45
N ARG A 119 -12.40 12.76 -9.59
CA ARG A 119 -11.73 13.33 -10.76
C ARG A 119 -11.26 14.74 -10.40
N CYS A 120 -10.04 15.07 -10.81
CA CYS A 120 -9.57 16.46 -10.86
C CYS A 120 -10.59 17.29 -11.67
N PRO A 121 -11.06 18.45 -11.17
CA PRO A 121 -12.02 19.27 -11.91
C PRO A 121 -11.39 19.73 -13.24
N PRO A 122 -12.13 19.74 -14.35
CA PRO A 122 -11.63 20.28 -15.60
C PRO A 122 -11.36 21.79 -15.43
N ARG A 123 -10.27 22.29 -16.04
CA ARG A 123 -9.97 23.72 -16.08
C ARG A 123 -11.17 24.50 -16.64
N PRO A 124 -11.53 25.68 -16.10
CA PRO A 124 -12.42 26.59 -16.80
C PRO A 124 -11.75 27.03 -18.10
N ARG A 125 -12.51 26.98 -19.21
CA ARG A 125 -12.09 27.57 -20.48
C ARG A 125 -12.20 29.09 -20.33
N ASN A 126 -11.12 29.81 -20.61
CA ASN A 126 -11.21 31.20 -21.05
C ASN A 126 -11.43 31.21 -22.56
#